data_AF-A0A1V5AVU7-F1
#
_entry.id   AF-A0A1V5AVU7-F1
#
_cell.length_a   1.000
_cell.length_b   1.000
_cell.length_c   1.000
_cell.angle_alpha   90.00
_cell.angle_beta   90.00
_cell.angle_gamma   90.00
#
_symmetry.space_group_name_H-M   'P 1'
#
loop_
_entity.id
_entity.type
_entity.pdbx_description
1 polymer ?
#
loop_
_entity_poly.entity_id
_entity_poly.type
_entity_poly.pdbx_seq_one_letter_code
_entity_poly.pdbx_strand_id
1 'polypeptide(L)'
;MNNRLSICILLSLAILASGLAEAQGTYGTKVQAGDPDIGLPLSDFAPIPVPGAADPLWQNNFWISYWDLNANGLYDAQDVPYLQFGSSNVIQAQRIVRANNIRLAAWGSYPAGSYVKASDPDIGQQLNTVPPFAYALPSGFFTGFYYLNVAGTAGYDMEDPVYLKVLSNPLPIQLGTNDIRITGYANYPAGSRVSITDPDAGKGLSLFKFPAGFGNGGPTITTAGQIGTFMFFNANGNIATVPPNPAFSAIFDDGDVVYFHVGAGGAGAAVGPNDIRMF
;
A
#
# COMPACT_ATOMS: atom_id res chain seq x y z
N MET A 1 -25.59 45.31 -10.37
CA MET A 1 -25.72 44.06 -11.15
C MET A 1 -24.56 43.06 -10.93
N ASN A 2 -23.63 43.27 -10.00
CA ASN A 2 -22.38 42.47 -9.92
C ASN A 2 -22.41 41.27 -8.94
N ASN A 3 -23.40 41.18 -8.04
CA ASN A 3 -23.43 40.13 -7.03
C ASN A 3 -23.90 38.78 -7.59
N ARG A 4 -24.75 38.78 -8.63
CA ARG A 4 -25.25 37.53 -9.24
C ARG A 4 -24.17 36.80 -10.05
N LEU A 5 -23.32 37.55 -10.76
CA LEU A 5 -22.21 36.97 -11.53
C LEU A 5 -21.14 36.37 -10.59
N SER A 6 -20.82 37.07 -9.49
CA SER A 6 -19.83 36.59 -8.51
C SER A 6 -20.31 35.31 -7.79
N ILE A 7 -21.60 35.23 -7.45
CA ILE A 7 -22.19 34.02 -6.84
C ILE A 7 -22.13 32.85 -7.82
N CYS A 8 -22.45 33.05 -9.10
CA CYS A 8 -22.36 31.98 -10.10
C CYS A 8 -20.92 31.48 -10.31
N ILE A 9 -19.92 32.37 -10.32
CA ILE A 9 -18.51 31.96 -10.45
C ILE A 9 -18.04 31.16 -9.23
N LEU A 10 -18.41 31.60 -8.02
CA LEU A 10 -18.10 30.86 -6.78
C LEU A 10 -18.80 29.50 -6.72
N LEU A 11 -20.05 29.42 -7.16
CA LEU A 11 -20.79 28.15 -7.22
C LEU A 11 -20.15 27.20 -8.24
N SER A 12 -19.79 27.70 -9.43
CA SER A 12 -19.13 26.90 -10.45
C SER A 12 -17.76 26.41 -10.00
N LEU A 13 -16.96 27.26 -9.32
CA LEU A 13 -15.68 26.84 -8.72
C LEU A 13 -15.87 25.79 -7.62
N ALA A 14 -16.88 25.93 -6.77
CA ALA A 14 -17.18 24.95 -5.72
C ALA A 14 -17.66 23.61 -6.29
N ILE A 15 -18.43 23.63 -7.39
CA ILE A 15 -18.89 22.43 -8.10
C ILE A 15 -17.71 21.77 -8.85
N LEU A 16 -16.82 22.57 -9.48
CA LEU A 16 -15.60 22.07 -10.10
C LEU A 16 -14.62 21.48 -9.08
N ALA A 17 -14.51 22.09 -7.88
CA ALA A 17 -13.65 21.59 -6.81
C ALA A 17 -14.21 20.32 -6.13
N SER A 18 -15.54 20.18 -6.03
CA SER A 18 -16.17 18.99 -5.45
C SER A 18 -16.22 17.79 -6.39
N GLY A 19 -16.25 18.01 -7.72
CA GLY A 19 -16.18 16.94 -8.71
C GLY A 19 -14.81 16.25 -8.84
N LEU A 20 -13.74 16.85 -8.29
CA LEU A 20 -12.40 16.25 -8.30
C LEU A 20 -12.18 15.24 -7.17
N ALA A 21 -13.00 15.28 -6.10
CA ALA A 21 -12.83 14.40 -4.94
C ALA A 21 -13.41 12.99 -5.14
N GLU A 22 -14.43 12.81 -6.00
CA GLU A 22 -15.03 11.48 -6.31
C GLU A 22 -14.35 10.77 -7.49
N ALA A 23 -13.41 11.41 -8.18
CA ALA A 23 -12.72 10.82 -9.32
C ALA A 23 -11.49 9.98 -8.94
N GLN A 24 -11.11 9.95 -7.65
CA GLN A 24 -10.00 9.12 -7.19
C GLN A 24 -10.41 7.65 -7.29
N GLY A 25 -9.69 6.91 -8.14
CA GLY A 25 -10.04 5.54 -8.52
C GLY A 25 -10.14 4.58 -7.32
N THR A 26 -10.63 3.37 -7.58
CA THR A 26 -10.80 2.36 -6.53
C THR A 26 -9.49 1.65 -6.19
N TYR A 27 -9.43 1.01 -5.01
CA TYR A 27 -8.32 0.15 -4.59
C TYR A 27 -7.90 -0.83 -5.69
N GLY A 28 -6.59 -0.95 -5.88
CA GLY A 28 -6.01 -1.91 -6.81
C GLY A 28 -6.25 -1.56 -8.28
N THR A 29 -6.76 -0.37 -8.58
CA THR A 29 -6.75 0.14 -9.96
C THR A 29 -5.38 0.72 -10.29
N LYS A 30 -4.96 0.50 -11.53
CA LYS A 30 -3.78 1.13 -12.09
C LYS A 30 -4.14 2.50 -12.64
N VAL A 31 -3.25 3.47 -12.47
CA VAL A 31 -3.35 4.78 -13.10
C VAL A 31 -3.16 4.62 -14.60
N GLN A 32 -4.15 5.04 -15.38
CA GLN A 32 -4.15 4.95 -16.84
C GLN A 32 -3.66 6.24 -17.48
N ALA A 33 -3.26 6.19 -18.76
CA ALA A 33 -2.99 7.42 -19.51
C ALA A 33 -4.25 8.29 -19.58
N GLY A 34 -4.12 9.58 -19.24
CA GLY A 34 -5.22 10.54 -19.16
C GLY A 34 -6.01 10.51 -17.84
N ASP A 35 -5.62 9.66 -16.89
CA ASP A 35 -6.20 9.63 -15.55
C ASP A 35 -5.92 10.96 -14.79
N PRO A 36 -6.89 11.51 -14.04
CA PRO A 36 -6.72 12.75 -13.29
C PRO A 36 -5.57 12.72 -12.27
N ASP A 37 -5.16 11.52 -11.82
CA ASP A 37 -4.05 11.41 -10.87
C ASP A 37 -2.69 11.61 -11.54
N ILE A 38 -2.58 11.54 -12.88
CA ILE A 38 -1.28 11.70 -13.57
C ILE A 38 -0.65 13.05 -13.23
N GLY A 39 0.62 12.99 -12.81
CA GLY A 39 1.41 14.18 -12.50
C GLY A 39 1.16 14.75 -11.10
N LEU A 40 0.27 14.15 -10.29
CA LEU A 40 0.15 14.51 -8.89
C LEU A 40 1.49 14.31 -8.18
N PRO A 41 1.99 15.30 -7.40
CA PRO A 41 3.27 15.19 -6.73
C PRO A 41 3.21 14.12 -5.63
N LEU A 42 4.15 13.18 -5.66
CA LEU A 42 4.27 12.15 -4.65
C LEU A 42 5.25 12.58 -3.58
N SER A 43 4.90 12.25 -2.34
CA SER A 43 5.72 12.46 -1.15
C SER A 43 6.21 11.14 -0.59
N ASP A 44 7.43 11.17 -0.07
CA ASP A 44 7.91 10.13 0.83
C ASP A 44 7.24 10.29 2.20
N PHE A 45 7.04 9.17 2.89
CA PHE A 45 6.54 9.16 4.26
C PHE A 45 7.52 9.87 5.20
N ALA A 46 7.03 10.82 5.99
CA ALA A 46 7.89 11.56 6.88
C ALA A 46 8.42 10.70 8.04
N PRO A 47 9.64 10.97 8.51
CA PRO A 47 10.06 10.53 9.81
C PRO A 47 9.32 11.38 10.86
N ILE A 48 8.12 10.97 11.24
CA ILE A 48 7.36 11.54 12.36
C ILE A 48 7.23 10.49 13.45
N PRO A 49 7.57 10.80 14.72
CA PRO A 49 7.32 9.89 15.83
C PRO A 49 5.82 9.60 15.93
N VAL A 50 5.42 8.34 15.82
CA VAL A 50 4.03 7.97 16.10
C VAL A 50 3.74 8.18 17.60
N PRO A 51 2.76 9.02 17.97
CA PRO A 51 2.42 9.26 19.37
C PRO A 51 2.11 7.95 20.11
N GLY A 52 2.76 7.74 21.27
CA GLY A 52 2.57 6.55 22.10
C GLY A 52 3.61 5.43 21.92
N ALA A 53 4.55 5.56 20.98
CA ALA A 53 5.70 4.66 20.91
C ALA A 53 6.83 5.14 21.84
N ALA A 54 7.37 4.25 22.68
CA ALA A 54 8.53 4.53 23.54
C ALA A 54 9.85 4.77 22.77
N ASP A 55 9.84 4.51 21.46
CA ASP A 55 10.92 4.71 20.49
C ASP A 55 10.31 5.48 19.31
N PRO A 56 10.93 6.54 18.74
CA PRO A 56 10.41 7.22 17.56
C PRO A 56 10.31 6.26 16.36
N LEU A 57 9.14 5.63 16.22
CA LEU A 57 8.79 4.92 15.01
C LEU A 57 8.39 5.95 13.97
N TRP A 58 9.06 5.90 12.83
CA TRP A 58 8.95 6.84 11.73
C TRP A 58 7.96 6.31 10.67
N GLN A 59 7.09 7.15 10.09
CA GLN A 59 6.07 6.70 9.11
C GLN A 59 6.69 6.03 7.86
N ASN A 60 7.95 6.36 7.54
CA ASN A 60 8.71 5.73 6.45
C ASN A 60 9.05 4.25 6.66
N ASN A 61 8.77 3.71 7.84
CA ASN A 61 8.84 2.28 8.09
C ASN A 61 7.45 1.67 7.91
N PHE A 62 7.29 0.87 6.85
CA PHE A 62 6.08 0.11 6.60
C PHE A 62 6.30 -1.39 6.65
N TRP A 63 5.25 -2.11 7.07
CA TRP A 63 5.24 -3.56 7.24
C TRP A 63 3.96 -4.16 6.70
N ILE A 64 4.07 -5.43 6.29
CA ILE A 64 2.92 -6.27 6.00
C ILE A 64 2.71 -7.17 7.20
N SER A 65 1.55 -7.00 7.82
CA SER A 65 1.18 -7.68 9.05
C SER A 65 -0.24 -8.21 8.92
N TYR A 66 -0.66 -9.08 9.83
CA TYR A 66 -2.03 -9.56 9.87
C TYR A 66 -2.55 -9.66 11.30
N TRP A 67 -3.85 -9.40 11.45
CA TRP A 67 -4.57 -9.73 12.67
C TRP A 67 -5.05 -11.17 12.57
N ASP A 68 -4.51 -12.00 13.46
CA ASP A 68 -4.88 -13.40 13.62
C ASP A 68 -6.22 -13.48 14.37
N LEU A 69 -7.29 -13.76 13.63
CA LEU A 69 -8.66 -13.71 14.16
C LEU A 69 -9.03 -14.93 14.99
N ASN A 70 -8.37 -16.06 14.76
CA ASN A 70 -8.64 -17.32 15.45
C ASN A 70 -7.54 -17.71 16.46
N ALA A 71 -6.51 -16.87 16.60
CA ALA A 71 -5.39 -17.00 17.53
C ALA A 71 -4.59 -18.30 17.35
N ASN A 72 -4.48 -18.82 16.12
CA ASN A 72 -3.75 -20.06 15.84
C ASN A 72 -2.24 -19.82 15.54
N GLY A 73 -1.81 -18.56 15.42
CA GLY A 73 -0.43 -18.16 15.13
C GLY A 73 0.00 -18.34 13.67
N LEU A 74 -0.92 -18.68 12.78
CA LEU A 74 -0.72 -18.93 11.36
C LEU A 74 -1.51 -17.90 10.55
N TYR A 75 -0.97 -17.52 9.40
CA TYR A 75 -1.75 -16.72 8.45
C TYR A 75 -2.69 -17.63 7.65
N ASP A 76 -3.99 -17.39 7.76
CA ASP A 76 -5.01 -18.12 7.03
C ASP A 76 -6.06 -17.20 6.38
N ALA A 77 -7.15 -17.80 5.88
CA ALA A 77 -8.19 -17.11 5.11
C ALA A 77 -9.07 -16.20 5.97
N GLN A 78 -9.13 -16.42 7.29
CA GLN A 78 -9.95 -15.65 8.21
C GLN A 78 -9.28 -14.34 8.60
N ASP A 79 -7.94 -14.31 8.59
CA ASP A 79 -7.17 -13.18 9.08
C ASP A 79 -7.33 -11.90 8.27
N VAL A 80 -6.99 -10.78 8.87
CA VAL A 80 -7.03 -9.47 8.22
C VAL A 80 -5.61 -8.98 7.95
N PRO A 81 -5.16 -8.92 6.68
CA PRO A 81 -3.85 -8.38 6.33
C PRO A 81 -3.90 -6.85 6.27
N TYR A 82 -2.84 -6.20 6.75
CA TYR A 82 -2.67 -4.75 6.79
C TYR A 82 -1.34 -4.34 6.17
N LEU A 83 -1.35 -3.22 5.46
CA LEU A 83 -0.17 -2.39 5.24
C LEU A 83 -0.09 -1.39 6.41
N GLN A 84 0.90 -1.62 7.27
CA GLN A 84 1.09 -0.88 8.51
C GLN A 84 2.20 0.16 8.33
N PHE A 85 1.95 1.39 8.74
CA PHE A 85 2.94 2.48 8.74
C PHE A 85 3.41 2.80 10.16
N GLY A 86 4.65 3.27 10.30
CA GLY A 86 5.20 3.71 11.59
C GLY A 86 5.35 2.59 12.60
N SER A 87 5.73 1.39 12.15
CA SER A 87 5.90 0.20 13.00
C SER A 87 7.33 -0.33 13.00
N SER A 88 7.70 -1.06 14.05
CA SER A 88 8.98 -1.77 14.16
C SER A 88 8.73 -3.27 14.15
N ASN A 89 9.49 -4.00 13.34
CA ASN A 89 9.51 -5.46 13.41
C ASN A 89 10.25 -5.99 14.65
N VAL A 90 10.99 -5.16 15.38
CA VAL A 90 11.79 -5.62 16.52
C VAL A 90 10.96 -5.71 17.80
N ILE A 91 9.91 -4.89 17.92
CA ILE A 91 9.12 -4.77 19.15
C ILE A 91 7.68 -5.26 18.91
N GLN A 92 7.39 -6.49 19.31
CA GLN A 92 6.08 -7.12 19.09
C GLN A 92 4.93 -6.32 19.72
N ALA A 93 5.13 -5.73 20.90
CA ALA A 93 4.13 -4.90 21.59
C ALA A 93 3.73 -3.63 20.81
N GLN A 94 4.50 -3.23 19.80
CA GLN A 94 4.19 -2.08 18.94
C GLN A 94 3.44 -2.48 17.67
N ARG A 95 3.31 -3.77 17.37
CA ARG A 95 2.58 -4.29 16.21
C ARG A 95 1.11 -4.38 16.55
N ILE A 96 0.44 -3.24 16.57
CA ILE A 96 -1.01 -3.17 16.72
C ILE A 96 -1.62 -2.50 15.52
N VAL A 97 -2.88 -2.79 15.23
CA VAL A 97 -3.65 -2.03 14.25
C VAL A 97 -3.77 -0.58 14.74
N ARG A 98 -3.43 0.37 13.88
CA ARG A 98 -3.46 1.82 14.17
C ARG A 98 -4.25 2.56 13.10
N ALA A 99 -4.65 3.78 13.44
CA ALA A 99 -5.22 4.70 12.46
C ALA A 99 -4.24 4.87 11.28
N ASN A 100 -4.79 5.03 10.07
CA ASN A 100 -4.08 5.16 8.80
C ASN A 100 -3.35 3.89 8.34
N ASN A 101 -3.49 2.75 9.04
CA ASN A 101 -3.15 1.46 8.42
C ASN A 101 -4.15 1.17 7.30
N ILE A 102 -3.72 0.45 6.27
CA ILE A 102 -4.54 0.11 5.11
C ILE A 102 -4.88 -1.38 5.19
N ARG A 103 -6.18 -1.72 5.15
CA ARG A 103 -6.62 -3.12 5.07
C ARG A 103 -6.36 -3.65 3.67
N LEU A 104 -5.50 -4.66 3.52
CA LEU A 104 -5.17 -5.22 2.20
C LEU A 104 -6.24 -6.19 1.67
N ALA A 105 -7.13 -6.66 2.54
CA ALA A 105 -8.31 -7.44 2.19
C ALA A 105 -9.53 -6.88 2.94
N ALA A 106 -10.72 -7.16 2.42
CA ALA A 106 -11.95 -6.74 3.07
C ALA A 106 -12.17 -7.47 4.40
N TRP A 107 -12.76 -6.79 5.38
CA TRP A 107 -13.14 -7.36 6.66
C TRP A 107 -14.46 -6.76 7.17
N GLY A 108 -15.47 -7.61 7.39
CA GLY A 108 -16.81 -7.14 7.77
C GLY A 108 -17.39 -6.16 6.74
N SER A 109 -17.72 -4.94 7.16
CA SER A 109 -18.17 -3.84 6.29
C SER A 109 -17.05 -2.96 5.74
N TYR A 110 -15.79 -3.25 6.10
CA TYR A 110 -14.62 -2.47 5.70
C TYR A 110 -14.05 -3.04 4.40
N PRO A 111 -14.10 -2.29 3.28
CA PRO A 111 -13.59 -2.78 2.00
C PRO A 111 -12.07 -2.89 2.00
N ALA A 112 -11.52 -3.67 1.06
CA ALA A 112 -10.09 -3.67 0.81
C ALA A 112 -9.60 -2.29 0.39
N GLY A 113 -8.37 -1.99 0.79
CA GLY A 113 -7.70 -0.70 0.76
C GLY A 113 -8.13 0.26 1.88
N SER A 114 -9.21 -0.01 2.63
CA SER A 114 -9.73 0.99 3.59
C SER A 114 -8.72 1.38 4.65
N TYR A 115 -8.63 2.69 4.89
CA TYR A 115 -7.99 3.23 6.08
C TYR A 115 -8.69 2.71 7.33
N VAL A 116 -7.88 2.29 8.28
CA VAL A 116 -8.30 2.08 9.65
C VAL A 116 -8.52 3.44 10.28
N LYS A 117 -9.72 3.67 10.80
CA LYS A 117 -10.06 4.88 11.57
C LYS A 117 -9.87 4.63 13.05
N ALA A 118 -9.66 5.69 13.83
CA ALA A 118 -9.46 5.58 15.28
C ALA A 118 -10.65 4.95 16.03
N SER A 119 -11.85 4.97 15.44
CA SER A 119 -13.07 4.37 15.98
C SER A 119 -13.34 2.95 15.47
N ASP A 120 -12.52 2.41 14.57
CA ASP A 120 -12.78 1.10 13.99
C ASP A 120 -12.57 -0.02 15.02
N PRO A 121 -13.35 -1.10 14.97
CA PRO A 121 -13.32 -2.17 15.98
C PRO A 121 -12.05 -3.02 15.93
N ASP A 122 -11.29 -2.96 14.83
CA ASP A 122 -9.98 -3.59 14.73
C ASP A 122 -8.85 -2.71 15.30
N ILE A 123 -9.11 -1.48 15.76
CA ILE A 123 -8.07 -0.64 16.36
C ILE A 123 -7.47 -1.29 17.61
N GLY A 124 -6.14 -1.20 17.75
CA GLY A 124 -5.41 -1.74 18.90
C GLY A 124 -5.25 -3.26 18.90
N GLN A 125 -5.82 -3.99 17.92
CA GLN A 125 -5.65 -5.44 17.82
C GLN A 125 -4.18 -5.79 17.58
N GLN A 126 -3.71 -6.85 18.24
CA GLN A 126 -2.34 -7.32 18.10
C GLN A 126 -2.14 -7.94 16.71
N LEU A 127 -1.07 -7.52 16.05
CA LEU A 127 -0.67 -7.97 14.73
C LEU A 127 0.52 -8.92 14.80
N ASN A 128 0.47 -9.95 13.95
CA ASN A 128 1.57 -10.82 13.60
C ASN A 128 2.21 -10.34 12.29
N THR A 129 3.51 -10.58 12.08
CA THR A 129 4.12 -10.28 10.77
C THR A 129 3.81 -11.36 9.77
N VAL A 130 3.73 -10.97 8.51
CA VAL A 130 3.81 -11.89 7.39
C VAL A 130 5.27 -12.06 6.97
N PRO A 131 5.80 -13.29 6.88
CA PRO A 131 5.31 -14.52 7.53
C PRO A 131 5.61 -14.51 9.05
N PRO A 132 4.99 -15.42 9.85
CA PRO A 132 5.25 -15.51 11.29
C PRO A 132 6.74 -15.65 11.60
N PHE A 133 7.19 -15.18 12.77
CA PHE A 133 8.62 -15.17 13.15
C PHE A 133 9.28 -16.57 13.16
N ALA A 134 8.50 -17.67 13.19
CA ALA A 134 9.00 -19.03 12.96
C ALA A 134 9.58 -19.25 11.55
N TYR A 135 9.23 -18.36 10.62
CA TYR A 135 9.82 -18.18 9.28
C TYR A 135 10.67 -16.91 9.24
N ALA A 136 11.41 -16.63 10.32
CA ALA A 136 12.23 -15.43 10.52
C ALA A 136 12.82 -14.89 9.22
N LEU A 137 12.29 -13.77 8.74
CA LEU A 137 13.04 -12.90 7.87
C LEU A 137 13.88 -12.01 8.79
N PRO A 138 15.21 -12.01 8.67
CA PRO A 138 15.85 -11.02 7.85
C PRO A 138 15.70 -11.49 6.40
N SER A 139 15.16 -10.70 5.48
CA SER A 139 15.47 -10.92 4.05
C SER A 139 15.14 -12.29 3.38
N GLY A 140 14.09 -13.02 3.73
CA GLY A 140 13.70 -14.20 2.93
C GLY A 140 12.96 -13.79 1.65
N PHE A 141 13.51 -14.19 0.51
CA PHE A 141 13.24 -13.74 -0.86
C PHE A 141 11.82 -13.92 -1.43
N PHE A 142 10.82 -14.32 -0.64
CA PHE A 142 9.59 -14.93 -1.16
C PHE A 142 8.27 -14.31 -0.71
N THR A 143 8.28 -13.39 0.26
CA THR A 143 7.14 -12.56 0.62
C THR A 143 7.35 -11.16 0.04
N GLY A 144 6.37 -10.62 -0.66
CA GLY A 144 6.50 -9.33 -1.30
C GLY A 144 5.46 -9.09 -2.38
N PHE A 145 5.66 -8.01 -3.12
CA PHE A 145 4.83 -7.66 -4.26
C PHE A 145 5.38 -8.33 -5.52
N TYR A 146 4.52 -9.06 -6.20
CA TYR A 146 4.81 -9.78 -7.43
C TYR A 146 3.81 -9.40 -8.50
N TYR A 147 4.19 -9.56 -9.77
CA TYR A 147 3.25 -9.49 -10.87
C TYR A 147 3.21 -10.83 -11.62
N LEU A 148 2.05 -11.12 -12.18
CA LEU A 148 1.88 -12.19 -13.15
C LEU A 148 1.99 -11.56 -14.54
N ASN A 149 3.01 -11.97 -15.31
CA ASN A 149 3.20 -11.51 -16.68
C ASN A 149 2.21 -12.22 -17.61
N VAL A 150 1.02 -11.64 -17.78
CA VAL A 150 -0.05 -12.19 -18.61
C VAL A 150 0.12 -11.83 -20.08
N ALA A 151 0.70 -10.66 -20.35
CA ALA A 151 0.92 -10.18 -21.71
C ALA A 151 2.13 -10.84 -22.39
N GLY A 152 3.01 -11.50 -21.61
CA GLY A 152 4.24 -12.11 -22.10
C GLY A 152 5.32 -11.08 -22.48
N THR A 153 5.23 -9.86 -21.95
CA THR A 153 6.18 -8.77 -22.21
C THR A 153 7.47 -8.96 -21.42
N ALA A 154 8.48 -8.11 -21.65
CA ALA A 154 9.78 -8.25 -20.99
C ALA A 154 9.77 -7.82 -19.50
N GLY A 155 8.67 -7.26 -18.99
CA GLY A 155 8.53 -6.77 -17.63
C GLY A 155 7.05 -6.48 -17.31
N TYR A 156 6.78 -5.90 -16.15
CA TYR A 156 5.45 -5.49 -15.73
C TYR A 156 4.86 -4.40 -16.64
N ASP A 157 3.58 -4.53 -16.98
CA ASP A 157 2.82 -3.53 -17.73
C ASP A 157 1.37 -3.35 -17.20
N MET A 158 0.52 -2.65 -17.96
CA MET A 158 -0.86 -2.34 -17.57
C MET A 158 -1.75 -3.59 -17.45
N GLU A 159 -1.45 -4.68 -18.16
CA GLU A 159 -2.27 -5.89 -18.18
C GLU A 159 -1.92 -6.84 -17.02
N ASP A 160 -0.69 -6.74 -16.50
CA ASP A 160 -0.16 -7.65 -15.50
C ASP A 160 -0.74 -7.46 -14.10
N PRO A 161 -1.51 -8.40 -13.54
CA PRO A 161 -2.02 -8.23 -12.19
C PRO A 161 -0.90 -8.33 -11.15
N VAL A 162 -1.03 -7.54 -10.09
CA VAL A 162 -0.10 -7.50 -8.96
C VAL A 162 -0.70 -8.24 -7.77
N TYR A 163 0.15 -8.96 -7.06
CA TYR A 163 -0.18 -9.78 -5.92
C TYR A 163 0.77 -9.47 -4.77
N LEU A 164 0.26 -9.58 -3.56
CA LEU A 164 1.06 -9.73 -2.38
C LEU A 164 1.15 -11.23 -2.08
N LYS A 165 2.36 -11.76 -2.20
CA LYS A 165 2.67 -13.13 -1.83
C LYS A 165 2.94 -13.22 -0.34
N VAL A 166 2.15 -14.04 0.37
CA VAL A 166 2.13 -14.07 1.84
C VAL A 166 2.78 -15.36 2.37
N LEU A 167 2.54 -16.49 1.69
CA LEU A 167 3.07 -17.81 2.07
C LEU A 167 4.03 -18.31 0.98
N SER A 168 5.23 -18.74 1.40
CA SER A 168 6.25 -19.22 0.46
C SER A 168 6.53 -20.71 0.60
N ASN A 169 6.41 -21.41 -0.53
CA ASN A 169 7.26 -22.56 -0.83
C ASN A 169 8.44 -21.99 -1.65
N PRO A 170 9.69 -22.43 -1.43
CA PRO A 170 10.85 -21.64 -1.87
C PRO A 170 10.94 -21.53 -3.38
N LEU A 171 10.63 -22.56 -4.16
CA LEU A 171 10.65 -22.51 -5.63
C LEU A 171 9.77 -23.61 -6.25
N PRO A 172 9.21 -23.41 -7.46
CA PRO A 172 9.15 -22.14 -8.20
C PRO A 172 8.27 -21.10 -7.50
N ILE A 173 8.53 -19.80 -7.71
CA ILE A 173 7.68 -18.74 -7.15
C ILE A 173 6.36 -18.75 -7.90
N GLN A 174 5.33 -19.30 -7.25
CA GLN A 174 4.00 -19.44 -7.79
C GLN A 174 2.95 -18.87 -6.85
N LEU A 175 1.82 -18.42 -7.40
CA LEU A 175 0.66 -18.03 -6.60
C LEU A 175 0.12 -19.22 -5.81
N GLY A 176 0.04 -19.05 -4.51
CA GLY A 176 -0.51 -20.02 -3.57
C GLY A 176 -1.86 -19.57 -3.04
N THR A 177 -2.55 -20.49 -2.37
CA THR A 177 -3.75 -20.15 -1.59
C THR A 177 -3.42 -19.09 -0.54
N ASN A 178 -4.35 -18.15 -0.34
CA ASN A 178 -4.25 -17.01 0.58
C ASN A 178 -3.26 -15.90 0.19
N ASP A 179 -2.56 -16.00 -0.95
CA ASP A 179 -1.93 -14.82 -1.56
C ASP A 179 -3.02 -13.79 -1.91
N ILE A 180 -2.69 -12.49 -1.85
CA ILE A 180 -3.67 -11.41 -1.99
C ILE A 180 -3.52 -10.76 -3.36
N ARG A 181 -4.63 -10.56 -4.06
CA ARG A 181 -4.68 -9.76 -5.30
C ARG A 181 -4.59 -8.29 -4.94
N ILE A 182 -3.50 -7.63 -5.25
CA ILE A 182 -3.39 -6.18 -5.06
C ILE A 182 -4.14 -5.45 -6.17
N THR A 183 -4.11 -5.98 -7.40
CA THR A 183 -5.00 -5.57 -8.49
C THR A 183 -5.94 -6.71 -8.86
N GLY A 184 -7.13 -6.41 -9.38
CA GLY A 184 -8.07 -7.44 -9.81
C GLY A 184 -7.55 -8.33 -10.95
N TYR A 185 -8.04 -9.58 -11.02
CA TYR A 185 -7.73 -10.52 -12.10
C TYR A 185 -8.89 -11.48 -12.37
N ALA A 186 -9.23 -11.73 -13.63
CA ALA A 186 -10.22 -12.73 -14.04
C ALA A 186 -11.56 -12.69 -13.26
N ASN A 187 -12.12 -11.49 -13.07
CA ASN A 187 -13.32 -11.17 -12.29
C ASN A 187 -13.18 -11.27 -10.76
N TYR A 188 -11.99 -11.59 -10.24
CA TYR A 188 -11.70 -11.47 -8.82
C TYR A 188 -11.26 -10.04 -8.52
N PRO A 189 -11.89 -9.36 -7.54
CA PRO A 189 -11.58 -7.97 -7.24
C PRO A 189 -10.22 -7.84 -6.54
N ALA A 190 -9.67 -6.62 -6.53
CA ALA A 190 -8.56 -6.28 -5.67
C ALA A 190 -8.91 -6.51 -4.18
N GLY A 191 -7.93 -6.96 -3.42
CA GLY A 191 -8.02 -7.38 -2.03
C GLY A 191 -8.64 -8.76 -1.82
N SER A 192 -9.02 -9.46 -2.89
CA SER A 192 -9.44 -10.86 -2.79
C SER A 192 -8.24 -11.78 -2.56
N ARG A 193 -8.50 -12.90 -1.90
CA ARG A 193 -7.51 -13.97 -1.69
C ARG A 193 -7.57 -14.96 -2.85
N VAL A 194 -6.42 -15.53 -3.20
CA VAL A 194 -6.31 -16.62 -4.16
C VAL A 194 -6.77 -17.92 -3.50
N SER A 195 -7.70 -18.64 -4.13
CA SER A 195 -8.06 -20.02 -3.83
C SER A 195 -7.30 -20.98 -4.75
N ILE A 196 -7.14 -22.25 -4.34
CA ILE A 196 -6.48 -23.28 -5.15
C ILE A 196 -7.19 -23.55 -6.50
N THR A 197 -8.47 -23.21 -6.60
CA THR A 197 -9.30 -23.39 -7.79
C THR A 197 -9.32 -22.17 -8.71
N ASP A 198 -8.68 -21.07 -8.31
CA ASP A 198 -8.73 -19.82 -9.06
C ASP A 198 -7.86 -19.92 -10.33
N PRO A 199 -8.21 -19.20 -11.40
CA PRO A 199 -7.50 -19.29 -12.68
C PRO A 199 -6.05 -18.78 -12.62
N ASP A 200 -5.65 -18.06 -11.57
CA ASP A 200 -4.28 -17.63 -11.31
C ASP A 200 -3.52 -18.50 -10.30
N ALA A 201 -4.17 -19.46 -9.65
CA ALA A 201 -3.51 -20.39 -8.74
C ALA A 201 -2.40 -21.19 -9.45
N GLY A 202 -1.24 -21.32 -8.80
CA GLY A 202 -0.09 -22.06 -9.32
C GLY A 202 0.65 -21.37 -10.47
N LYS A 203 0.21 -20.19 -10.93
CA LYS A 203 0.92 -19.45 -11.98
C LYS A 203 2.24 -18.88 -11.47
N GLY A 204 3.25 -18.89 -12.33
CA GLY A 204 4.57 -18.33 -12.04
C GLY A 204 4.54 -16.81 -11.90
N LEU A 205 5.33 -16.29 -10.96
CA LEU A 205 5.35 -14.87 -10.61
C LEU A 205 6.73 -14.25 -10.83
N SER A 206 6.73 -12.96 -11.13
CA SER A 206 7.92 -12.11 -11.20
C SER A 206 7.92 -11.10 -10.05
N LEU A 207 9.05 -10.94 -9.39
CA LEU A 207 9.20 -10.06 -8.21
C LEU A 207 9.35 -8.58 -8.63
N PHE A 208 8.62 -7.67 -7.97
CA PHE A 208 8.97 -6.25 -7.98
C PHE A 208 10.21 -5.98 -7.12
N LYS A 209 11.09 -5.12 -7.61
CA LYS A 209 12.28 -4.69 -6.86
C LYS A 209 11.92 -3.48 -6.03
N PHE A 210 12.56 -3.33 -4.87
CA PHE A 210 12.48 -2.11 -4.08
C PHE A 210 13.83 -1.40 -4.13
N PRO A 211 13.87 -0.05 -4.13
CA PRO A 211 15.13 0.69 -4.09
C PRO A 211 15.94 0.31 -2.84
N ALA A 212 17.26 0.30 -2.96
CA ALA A 212 18.15 0.11 -1.81
C ALA A 212 17.98 1.28 -0.82
N GLY A 213 17.83 0.98 0.48
CA GLY A 213 17.78 1.99 1.53
C GLY A 213 16.38 2.50 1.92
N PHE A 214 15.30 1.98 1.33
CA PHE A 214 13.99 2.04 2.02
C PHE A 214 14.11 1.23 3.31
N GLY A 215 13.70 1.82 4.44
CA GLY A 215 14.04 1.48 5.85
C GLY A 215 13.71 0.07 6.36
N ASN A 216 13.58 -0.92 5.50
CA ASN A 216 13.59 -2.32 5.84
C ASN A 216 15.00 -2.87 5.61
N GLY A 217 15.58 -3.53 6.62
CA GLY A 217 16.75 -4.39 6.47
C GLY A 217 16.51 -5.61 5.56
N GLY A 218 15.76 -5.45 4.47
CA GLY A 218 15.65 -6.37 3.36
C GLY A 218 16.87 -6.27 2.44
N PRO A 219 17.14 -7.33 1.66
CA PRO A 219 18.35 -7.42 0.86
C PRO A 219 18.24 -6.44 -0.31
N THR A 220 19.31 -5.69 -0.55
CA THR A 220 19.50 -4.91 -1.79
C THR A 220 19.52 -5.86 -2.97
N ILE A 221 18.47 -5.89 -3.81
CA ILE A 221 18.45 -6.71 -5.02
C ILE A 221 18.99 -5.88 -6.19
N THR A 222 20.24 -6.12 -6.57
CA THR A 222 21.02 -5.34 -7.56
C THR A 222 20.90 -5.82 -9.01
N THR A 223 20.02 -6.76 -9.33
CA THR A 223 19.81 -7.22 -10.71
C THR A 223 18.82 -6.31 -11.47
N ALA A 224 18.75 -6.39 -12.80
CA ALA A 224 17.78 -5.65 -13.63
C ALA A 224 16.31 -6.06 -13.36
N GLY A 225 15.41 -5.10 -13.10
CA GLY A 225 13.97 -5.32 -12.91
C GLY A 225 13.25 -4.05 -12.43
N GLN A 226 11.91 -4.00 -12.53
CA GLN A 226 11.14 -2.81 -12.17
C GLN A 226 11.15 -2.54 -10.67
N ILE A 227 11.25 -1.25 -10.36
CA ILE A 227 11.27 -0.72 -9.01
C ILE A 227 9.84 -0.34 -8.63
N GLY A 228 9.35 -0.85 -7.51
CA GLY A 228 8.13 -0.43 -6.85
C GLY A 228 8.46 0.23 -5.52
N THR A 229 7.73 1.28 -5.15
CA THR A 229 7.84 1.91 -3.83
C THR A 229 6.49 2.41 -3.36
N PHE A 230 6.27 2.49 -2.05
CA PHE A 230 5.10 3.20 -1.53
C PHE A 230 5.41 4.68 -1.40
N MET A 231 4.52 5.49 -1.93
CA MET A 231 4.52 6.95 -1.79
C MET A 231 3.06 7.39 -1.65
N PHE A 232 2.84 8.66 -1.31
CA PHE A 232 1.48 9.17 -1.21
C PHE A 232 1.36 10.57 -1.79
N PHE A 233 0.18 10.88 -2.30
CA PHE A 233 -0.22 12.24 -2.60
C PHE A 233 -0.79 12.87 -1.33
N ASN A 234 -0.11 13.92 -0.86
CA ASN A 234 -0.54 14.70 0.30
C ASN A 234 -1.67 15.65 -0.10
N ALA A 235 -2.91 15.23 0.09
CA ALA A 235 -4.07 15.94 -0.42
C ALA A 235 -4.40 17.18 0.42
N ASN A 236 -4.10 17.16 1.72
CA ASN A 236 -4.42 18.26 2.63
C ASN A 236 -3.25 19.24 2.85
N GLY A 237 -2.07 18.94 2.32
CA GLY A 237 -0.88 19.78 2.36
C GLY A 237 -0.23 19.87 3.75
N ASN A 238 -0.52 18.94 4.65
CA ASN A 238 0.07 18.90 5.98
C ASN A 238 1.60 18.65 5.90
N ILE A 239 2.37 19.27 6.78
CA ILE A 239 3.83 19.12 6.79
C ILE A 239 4.33 18.99 8.22
N ALA A 240 5.24 18.06 8.45
CA ALA A 240 5.88 17.93 9.76
C ALA A 240 6.91 19.03 9.96
N THR A 241 6.80 19.74 11.09
CA THR A 241 7.82 20.64 11.60
C THR A 241 8.67 19.92 12.64
N VAL A 242 9.41 18.88 12.23
CA VAL A 242 10.24 18.09 13.15
C VAL A 242 11.71 18.50 13.00
N PRO A 243 12.35 19.12 14.02
CA PRO A 243 13.81 19.27 14.06
C PRO A 243 14.50 17.90 14.12
N PRO A 244 15.69 17.70 13.53
CA PRO A 244 16.62 18.71 13.01
C PRO A 244 16.64 18.85 11.48
N ASN A 245 15.76 18.16 10.73
CA ASN A 245 15.78 18.19 9.27
C ASN A 245 14.70 19.16 8.74
N PRO A 246 15.06 20.37 8.27
CA PRO A 246 14.10 21.35 7.74
C PRO A 246 13.52 20.97 6.36
N ALA A 247 13.85 19.79 5.82
CA ALA A 247 13.17 19.26 4.64
C ALA A 247 11.72 18.92 5.00
N PHE A 248 10.80 19.77 4.57
CA PHE A 248 9.35 19.61 4.64
C PHE A 248 8.96 18.18 4.26
N SER A 249 8.67 17.36 5.27
CA SER A 249 8.24 15.98 5.04
C SER A 249 6.73 15.96 5.24
N ALA A 250 6.00 15.62 4.18
CA ALA A 250 4.55 15.50 4.21
C ALA A 250 4.12 14.49 5.28
N ILE A 251 3.05 14.77 6.01
CA ILE A 251 2.55 13.86 7.04
C ILE A 251 1.50 12.97 6.39
N PHE A 252 1.73 11.66 6.34
CA PHE A 252 0.67 10.78 5.85
C PHE A 252 -0.46 10.67 6.88
N ASP A 253 -1.69 11.01 6.48
CA ASP A 253 -2.90 10.87 7.29
C ASP A 253 -4.19 10.55 6.51
N ASP A 254 -5.35 10.53 7.20
CA ASP A 254 -6.66 10.24 6.62
C ASP A 254 -7.05 11.34 5.62
N GLY A 255 -7.26 10.95 4.37
CA GLY A 255 -7.58 11.84 3.25
C GLY A 255 -6.46 11.97 2.21
N ASP A 256 -5.26 11.49 2.52
CA ASP A 256 -4.20 11.30 1.52
C ASP A 256 -4.48 10.10 0.62
N VAL A 257 -3.72 9.96 -0.46
CA VAL A 257 -3.82 8.80 -1.36
C VAL A 257 -2.50 8.06 -1.45
N VAL A 258 -2.48 6.80 -1.04
CA VAL A 258 -1.28 5.94 -1.14
C VAL A 258 -1.21 5.26 -2.51
N TYR A 259 -0.04 5.32 -3.12
CA TYR A 259 0.30 4.63 -4.36
C TYR A 259 1.40 3.62 -4.13
N PHE A 260 1.28 2.44 -4.75
CA PHE A 260 2.43 1.63 -5.12
C PHE A 260 2.96 2.18 -6.44
N HIS A 261 3.94 3.07 -6.33
CA HIS A 261 4.57 3.77 -7.44
C HIS A 261 5.54 2.85 -8.16
N VAL A 262 5.38 2.73 -9.48
CA VAL A 262 6.20 1.88 -10.35
C VAL A 262 7.19 2.75 -11.09
N GLY A 263 8.34 2.96 -10.46
CA GLY A 263 9.37 3.88 -10.94
C GLY A 263 10.48 4.06 -9.92
N ALA A 264 11.48 4.87 -10.27
CA ALA A 264 12.44 5.34 -9.29
C ALA A 264 11.74 6.36 -8.38
N GLY A 265 11.52 5.98 -7.11
CA GLY A 265 10.96 6.89 -6.12
C GLY A 265 11.90 8.03 -5.70
N GLY A 266 11.42 8.86 -4.79
CA GLY A 266 12.17 9.95 -4.16
C GLY A 266 11.61 11.34 -4.45
N ALA A 267 12.31 12.37 -3.96
CA ALA A 267 11.87 13.76 -4.08
C ALA A 267 11.62 14.17 -5.55
N GLY A 268 10.40 14.66 -5.81
CA GLY A 268 9.97 15.07 -7.15
C GLY A 268 9.37 13.95 -7.99
N ALA A 269 9.18 12.75 -7.43
CA ALA A 269 8.33 11.75 -8.05
C ALA A 269 6.91 12.29 -8.21
N ALA A 270 6.23 11.80 -9.23
CA ALA A 270 4.84 12.11 -9.50
C ALA A 270 4.13 10.83 -9.92
N VAL A 271 2.81 10.81 -9.70
CA VAL A 271 1.98 9.69 -10.11
C VAL A 271 2.11 9.49 -11.62
N GLY A 272 2.50 8.28 -12.01
CA GLY A 272 2.72 7.87 -13.38
C GLY A 272 1.75 6.77 -13.83
N PRO A 273 1.66 6.49 -15.14
CA PRO A 273 0.96 5.32 -15.64
C PRO A 273 1.51 4.03 -15.01
N ASN A 274 0.61 3.08 -14.71
CA ASN A 274 0.85 1.81 -14.02
C ASN A 274 1.07 1.88 -12.50
N ASP A 275 1.11 3.07 -11.90
CA ASP A 275 1.04 3.19 -10.45
C ASP A 275 -0.28 2.60 -9.94
N ILE A 276 -0.26 1.97 -8.78
CA ILE A 276 -1.43 1.27 -8.23
C ILE A 276 -1.97 2.05 -7.05
N ARG A 277 -3.26 2.35 -7.05
CA ARG A 277 -3.93 2.93 -5.90
C ARG A 277 -4.04 1.90 -4.79
N MET A 278 -3.30 2.12 -3.72
CA MET A 278 -3.48 1.42 -2.44
C MET A 278 -4.55 2.13 -1.59
N PHE A 279 -4.74 3.40 -1.98
CA PHE A 279 -5.60 4.49 -1.54
C PHE A 279 -5.32 5.04 -0.17
#